data_AF-A0ABD2WE48-F1
#
_entry.id   AF-A0ABD2WE48-F1
#
_cell.length_a   1.000
_cell.length_b   1.000
_cell.length_c   1.000
_cell.angle_alpha   90.00
_cell.angle_beta   90.00
_cell.angle_gamma   90.00
#
_symmetry.space_group_name_H-M   'P 1'
#
loop_
_entity.id
_entity.type
_entity.pdbx_description
1 polymer ?
#
loop_
_entity_poly.entity_id
_entity_poly.type
_entity_poly.pdbx_seq_one_letter_code
_entity_poly.pdbx_strand_id
1 'polypeptide(L)'
;MEEVDKIIIHSLRQIGCDVEENISSLSSFNTELVVQATIRCLEIIKPELGINPVLPENMAARFRIGMLLAQAVMDLGYKGDVGYQTFLYKSEADLRRVLIFLIEKFPKENDKTIIEPITKSEQIDKLISTSVSSKLSVPWLPYYCHKKRSKFDVRASNPFSTVTLNFPKSEDSEEYKDYAIHYEKTFLEQVPYSKNLLPSIIAANSREELKNCMTTEEKIEWLNQQKYGTKSDTSDCDIYSIDRLISQMGIPGSKSNGDLATSESISPEEEKEDENIIREKKLKLESDKLKSTIEELQTEITNIAFEMNKITAMEEAEARNLMNQEQESKYKLKAFELLENGRENVNKLETAIEAQINKLINLANKWEKHRLPLIEKYRKEKEKYSSEASASQKKLDELRALRVKERELIEECKNKEQQYSQLLSDVEKLPKEINRAPYAQRILEIINNIKKQKDEIDKVLADTREVQKEINTLTGKLERSFAIVDDMIFRDARSNDISKRAYKLLATLHGDCNEIVSLVQETGATIREIRDLEEQIESESSKNIGPNLERITADLKQMRQETAALTAQLHNKIS
;
A
#
# COMPACT_ATOMS: atom_id res chain seq x y z
N MET A 1 33.94 13.93 -53.43
CA MET A 1 32.69 13.18 -53.11
C MET A 1 33.01 12.03 -52.17
N GLU A 2 33.92 11.11 -52.54
CA GLU A 2 34.27 9.95 -51.69
C GLU A 2 34.94 10.30 -50.34
N GLU A 3 35.72 11.37 -50.26
CA GLU A 3 36.34 11.79 -48.98
C GLU A 3 35.32 12.26 -47.94
N VAL A 4 34.27 12.95 -48.40
CA VAL A 4 33.17 13.42 -47.53
C VAL A 4 32.36 12.24 -47.01
N ASP A 5 32.11 11.24 -47.87
CA ASP A 5 31.41 10.01 -47.48
C ASP A 5 32.21 9.24 -46.43
N LYS A 6 33.55 9.16 -46.57
CA LYS A 6 34.43 8.55 -45.55
C LYS A 6 34.35 9.27 -44.20
N ILE A 7 34.32 10.61 -44.20
CA ILE A 7 34.19 11.41 -42.96
C ILE A 7 32.83 11.17 -42.29
N ILE A 8 31.75 11.12 -43.08
CA ILE A 8 30.40 10.83 -42.58
C ILE A 8 30.35 9.43 -41.97
N ILE A 9 30.86 8.42 -42.68
CA ILE A 9 30.88 7.03 -42.22
C ILE A 9 31.69 6.89 -40.92
N HIS A 10 32.86 7.53 -40.84
CA HIS A 10 33.66 7.54 -39.62
C HIS A 10 32.91 8.19 -38.44
N SER A 11 32.25 9.31 -38.68
CA SER A 11 31.47 10.03 -37.65
C SER A 11 30.27 9.21 -37.17
N LEU A 12 29.58 8.50 -38.08
CA LEU A 12 28.48 7.59 -37.74
C LEU A 12 28.96 6.39 -36.92
N ARG A 13 30.15 5.86 -37.20
CA ARG A 13 30.76 4.76 -36.42
C ARG A 13 31.10 5.20 -35.00
N GLN A 14 31.63 6.42 -34.82
CA GLN A 14 31.96 6.97 -33.50
C GLN A 14 30.71 7.10 -32.60
N ILE A 15 29.54 7.24 -33.21
CA ILE A 15 28.23 7.37 -32.55
C ILE A 15 27.57 6.01 -32.24
N GLY A 16 28.20 4.91 -32.66
CA GLY A 16 27.68 3.57 -32.44
C GLY A 16 26.61 3.16 -33.45
N CYS A 17 26.59 3.73 -34.66
CA CYS A 17 25.84 3.13 -35.77
C CYS A 17 26.58 1.89 -36.27
N ASP A 18 25.87 0.76 -36.37
CA ASP A 18 26.41 -0.53 -36.84
C ASP A 18 26.61 -0.52 -38.36
N VAL A 19 27.67 0.15 -38.82
CA VAL A 19 28.06 0.24 -40.23
C VAL A 19 29.26 -0.67 -40.45
N GLU A 20 29.08 -1.70 -41.28
CA GLU A 20 30.13 -2.68 -41.62
C GLU A 20 31.41 -2.03 -42.15
N GLU A 21 32.58 -2.59 -41.81
CA GLU A 21 33.89 -1.99 -42.14
C GLU A 21 34.20 -1.93 -43.65
N ASN A 22 33.45 -2.65 -44.47
CA ASN A 22 33.64 -2.77 -45.91
C ASN A 22 32.91 -1.67 -46.73
N ILE A 23 32.13 -0.81 -46.08
CA ILE A 23 31.31 0.23 -46.74
C ILE A 23 32.12 1.53 -46.82
N SER A 24 32.46 1.95 -48.05
CA SER A 24 33.30 3.13 -48.31
C SER A 24 32.57 4.31 -48.99
N SER A 25 31.31 4.14 -49.38
CA SER A 25 30.49 5.17 -50.05
C SER A 25 29.05 5.19 -49.51
N LEU A 26 28.35 6.32 -49.61
CA LEU A 26 26.94 6.42 -49.19
C LEU A 26 25.97 5.64 -50.11
N SER A 27 26.41 5.24 -51.30
CA SER A 27 25.61 4.48 -52.27
C SER A 27 25.28 3.05 -51.80
N SER A 28 26.15 2.45 -50.99
CA SER A 28 25.97 1.10 -50.46
C SER A 28 25.14 1.04 -49.17
N PHE A 29 24.64 2.18 -48.66
CA PHE A 29 23.76 2.20 -47.50
C PHE A 29 22.39 1.62 -47.85
N ASN A 30 21.86 0.71 -47.04
CA ASN A 30 20.48 0.27 -47.18
C ASN A 30 19.50 1.31 -46.59
N THR A 31 18.25 1.31 -47.03
CA THR A 31 17.21 2.25 -46.55
C THR A 31 17.02 2.20 -45.03
N GLU A 32 17.14 1.01 -44.44
CA GLU A 32 17.09 0.79 -42.99
C GLU A 32 18.29 1.44 -42.27
N LEU A 33 19.50 1.28 -42.82
CA LEU A 33 20.71 1.90 -42.30
C LEU A 33 20.65 3.43 -42.38
N VAL A 34 20.08 3.99 -43.45
CA VAL A 34 19.90 5.45 -43.61
C VAL A 34 18.96 6.00 -42.54
N VAL A 35 17.83 5.33 -42.32
CA VAL A 35 16.83 5.73 -41.31
C VAL A 35 17.42 5.61 -39.90
N GLN A 36 18.09 4.49 -39.60
CA GLN A 36 18.74 4.26 -38.32
C GLN A 36 19.85 5.28 -38.05
N ALA A 37 20.73 5.55 -39.01
CA ALA A 37 21.78 6.55 -38.89
C ALA A 37 21.21 7.94 -38.63
N THR A 38 20.15 8.32 -39.34
CA THR A 38 19.49 9.63 -39.16
C THR A 38 18.85 9.74 -37.77
N ILE A 39 18.17 8.70 -37.30
CA ILE A 39 17.57 8.65 -35.96
C ILE A 39 18.64 8.79 -34.88
N ARG A 40 19.76 8.06 -35.00
CA ARG A 40 20.88 8.16 -34.05
C ARG A 40 21.51 9.56 -34.02
N CYS A 41 21.69 10.18 -35.18
CA CYS A 41 22.15 11.57 -35.24
C CYS A 41 21.18 12.52 -34.53
N LEU A 42 19.87 12.34 -34.74
CA LEU A 42 18.84 13.17 -34.10
C LEU A 42 18.74 12.91 -32.58
N GLU A 43 18.91 11.67 -32.12
CA GLU A 43 18.92 11.31 -30.69
C GLU A 43 20.07 12.01 -29.94
N ILE A 44 21.25 12.12 -30.56
CA ILE A 44 22.39 12.84 -29.97
C ILE A 44 22.11 14.33 -29.85
N ILE A 45 21.47 14.92 -30.86
CA ILE A 45 21.19 16.36 -30.89
C ILE A 45 19.99 16.70 -29.98
N LYS A 46 18.97 15.84 -29.94
CA LYS A 46 17.75 15.97 -29.15
C LYS A 46 17.31 14.61 -28.60
N PRO A 47 17.67 14.27 -27.34
CA PRO A 47 17.33 12.98 -26.74
C PRO A 47 15.83 12.77 -26.43
N GLU A 48 14.96 13.75 -26.72
CA GLU A 48 13.51 13.69 -26.44
C GLU A 48 12.65 13.17 -27.61
N LEU A 49 13.21 12.78 -28.76
CA LEU A 49 12.38 12.46 -29.94
C LEU A 49 11.73 11.07 -29.92
N GLY A 50 12.19 10.09 -29.13
CA GLY A 50 11.50 8.80 -28.93
C GLY A 50 11.15 8.03 -30.22
N ILE A 51 11.89 8.22 -31.32
CA ILE A 51 11.64 7.57 -32.60
C ILE A 51 12.28 6.18 -32.58
N ASN A 52 11.50 5.13 -32.85
CA ASN A 52 12.04 3.77 -32.91
C ASN A 52 12.97 3.61 -34.15
N PRO A 53 14.22 3.12 -33.98
CA PRO A 53 15.16 2.94 -35.08
C PRO A 53 14.77 1.84 -36.08
N VAL A 54 13.79 0.99 -35.76
CA VAL A 54 13.37 -0.13 -36.62
C VAL A 54 12.28 0.30 -37.61
N LEU A 55 12.53 0.06 -38.89
CA LEU A 55 11.61 0.39 -39.98
C LEU A 55 10.44 -0.62 -40.04
N PRO A 56 9.16 -0.22 -39.91
CA PRO A 56 8.01 -1.13 -39.97
C PRO A 56 7.82 -1.72 -41.38
N GLU A 57 7.23 -2.92 -41.48
CA GLU A 57 6.94 -3.57 -42.78
C GLU A 57 5.89 -2.83 -43.62
N ASN A 58 4.98 -2.08 -42.97
CA ASN A 58 3.88 -1.36 -43.64
C ASN A 58 4.35 -0.02 -44.26
N MET A 59 4.18 0.15 -45.58
CA MET A 59 4.56 1.36 -46.33
C MET A 59 3.95 2.66 -45.79
N ALA A 60 2.72 2.64 -45.29
CA ALA A 60 2.10 3.83 -44.68
C ALA A 60 2.77 4.23 -43.35
N ALA A 61 3.32 3.27 -42.61
CA ALA A 61 4.10 3.54 -41.41
C ALA A 61 5.51 4.04 -41.76
N ARG A 62 6.13 3.50 -42.82
CA ARG A 62 7.40 3.99 -43.38
C ARG A 62 7.32 5.45 -43.81
N PHE A 63 6.25 5.83 -44.52
CA PHE A 63 6.01 7.21 -44.91
C PHE A 63 5.92 8.16 -43.71
N ARG A 64 5.18 7.76 -42.66
CA ARG A 64 5.05 8.56 -41.43
C ARG A 64 6.40 8.78 -40.75
N ILE A 65 7.23 7.75 -40.63
CA ILE A 65 8.59 7.88 -40.07
C ILE A 65 9.44 8.80 -40.93
N GLY A 66 9.44 8.61 -42.26
CA GLY A 66 10.19 9.49 -43.17
C GLY A 66 9.76 10.96 -43.08
N MET A 67 8.47 11.22 -42.87
CA MET A 67 7.94 12.58 -42.69
C MET A 67 8.30 13.17 -41.33
N LEU A 68 8.28 12.37 -40.25
CA LEU A 68 8.73 12.79 -38.92
C LEU A 68 10.23 13.13 -38.91
N LEU A 69 11.06 12.35 -39.59
CA LEU A 69 12.48 12.63 -39.73
C LEU A 69 12.72 13.92 -40.52
N ALA A 70 12.02 14.10 -41.63
CA ALA A 70 12.10 15.34 -42.41
C ALA A 70 11.71 16.57 -41.57
N GLN A 71 10.60 16.47 -40.81
CA GLN A 71 10.17 17.54 -39.91
C GLN A 71 11.20 17.83 -38.82
N ALA A 72 11.74 16.79 -38.18
CA ALA A 72 12.77 16.96 -37.14
C ALA A 72 14.03 17.64 -37.66
N VAL A 73 14.45 17.33 -38.89
CA VAL A 73 15.60 17.98 -39.56
C VAL A 73 15.27 19.43 -39.92
N MET A 74 14.06 19.74 -40.38
CA MET A 74 13.61 21.11 -40.64
C MET A 74 13.53 21.94 -39.34
N ASP A 75 13.04 21.36 -38.25
CA ASP A 75 12.94 21.99 -36.93
C ASP A 75 14.33 22.29 -36.34
N LEU A 76 15.38 21.60 -36.78
CA LEU A 76 16.77 21.92 -36.45
C LEU A 76 17.35 23.09 -37.27
N GLY A 77 16.58 23.62 -38.21
CA GLY A 77 16.93 24.79 -39.03
C GLY A 77 17.60 24.45 -40.37
N TYR A 78 17.39 23.25 -40.91
CA TYR A 78 17.88 22.89 -42.24
C TYR A 78 17.15 23.70 -43.33
N LYS A 79 17.90 24.32 -44.25
CA LYS A 79 17.37 25.27 -45.26
C LYS A 79 17.08 24.66 -46.63
N GLY A 80 17.36 23.39 -46.85
CA GLY A 80 17.07 22.69 -48.11
C GLY A 80 15.76 21.91 -48.06
N ASP A 81 15.22 21.56 -49.23
CA ASP A 81 14.03 20.71 -49.32
C ASP A 81 14.35 19.29 -48.85
N VAL A 82 13.77 18.88 -47.72
CA VAL A 82 13.88 17.52 -47.16
C VAL A 82 12.48 16.95 -47.04
N GLY A 83 12.27 15.80 -47.66
CA GLY A 83 11.02 15.05 -47.56
C GLY A 83 11.25 13.60 -47.20
N TYR A 84 10.17 12.84 -47.05
CA TYR A 84 10.23 11.40 -46.82
C TYR A 84 11.04 10.67 -47.92
N GLN A 85 11.04 11.21 -49.15
CA GLN A 85 11.76 10.66 -50.30
C GLN A 85 13.29 10.64 -50.10
N THR A 86 13.84 11.62 -49.38
CA THR A 86 15.28 11.71 -49.09
C THR A 86 15.77 10.47 -48.34
N PHE A 87 14.96 9.94 -47.42
CA PHE A 87 15.30 8.78 -46.60
C PHE A 87 14.84 7.45 -47.20
N LEU A 88 13.69 7.43 -47.88
CA LEU A 88 13.07 6.19 -48.41
C LEU A 88 13.53 5.82 -49.83
N TYR A 89 13.91 6.79 -50.65
CA TYR A 89 14.23 6.58 -52.08
C TYR A 89 15.68 6.94 -52.45
N LYS A 90 16.58 7.00 -51.47
CA LYS A 90 18.04 7.13 -51.68
C LYS A 90 18.45 8.27 -52.63
N SER A 91 18.04 9.51 -52.33
CA SER A 91 18.65 10.67 -53.00
C SER A 91 20.03 10.93 -52.38
N GLU A 92 21.09 10.36 -52.96
CA GLU A 92 22.46 10.42 -52.39
C GLU A 92 22.97 11.85 -52.19
N ALA A 93 22.61 12.76 -53.10
CA ALA A 93 23.01 14.17 -53.02
C ALA A 93 22.34 14.87 -51.82
N ASP A 94 21.06 14.60 -51.59
CA ASP A 94 20.29 15.24 -50.52
C ASP A 94 20.58 14.60 -49.16
N LEU A 95 20.71 13.26 -49.13
CA LEU A 95 21.08 12.53 -47.92
C LEU A 95 22.45 12.97 -47.40
N ARG A 96 23.43 13.15 -48.29
CA ARG A 96 24.76 13.65 -47.92
C ARG A 96 24.68 15.03 -47.28
N ARG A 97 23.93 15.97 -47.87
CA ARG A 97 23.77 17.32 -47.31
C ARG A 97 23.10 17.29 -45.93
N VAL A 98 22.09 16.43 -45.76
CA VAL A 98 21.38 16.26 -44.48
C VAL A 98 22.31 15.66 -43.41
N LEU A 99 23.08 14.61 -43.72
CA LEU A 99 24.00 14.00 -42.75
C LEU A 99 25.14 14.94 -42.36
N ILE A 100 25.71 15.71 -43.30
CA ILE A 100 26.71 16.74 -42.98
C ILE A 100 26.13 17.76 -42.02
N PHE A 101 24.93 18.27 -42.31
CA PHE A 101 24.26 19.23 -41.45
C PHE A 101 24.01 18.68 -40.04
N LEU A 102 23.57 17.42 -39.93
CA LEU A 102 23.35 16.79 -38.63
C LEU A 102 24.66 16.63 -37.85
N ILE A 103 25.73 16.20 -38.52
CA ILE A 103 27.06 16.05 -37.89
C ILE A 103 27.61 17.41 -37.42
N GLU A 104 27.42 18.48 -38.18
CA GLU A 104 27.80 19.84 -37.77
C GLU A 104 27.03 20.34 -36.53
N LYS A 105 25.86 19.76 -36.25
CA LYS A 105 25.01 20.09 -35.11
C LYS A 105 25.25 19.20 -33.89
N PHE A 106 26.19 18.26 -33.95
CA PHE A 106 26.60 17.55 -32.74
C PHE A 106 27.10 18.54 -31.69
N PRO A 107 26.74 18.35 -30.40
CA PRO A 107 27.24 19.19 -29.32
C PRO A 107 28.77 19.13 -29.38
N LYS A 108 29.41 20.29 -29.58
CA LYS A 108 30.87 20.38 -29.74
C LYS A 108 31.52 19.68 -28.54
N GLU A 109 32.17 18.54 -28.78
CA GLU A 109 33.03 17.88 -27.80
C GLU A 109 34.25 18.77 -27.57
N ASN A 110 34.15 19.73 -26.66
CA ASN A 110 35.27 20.42 -26.03
C ASN A 110 34.74 20.96 -24.69
N ASP A 111 34.90 20.15 -23.64
CA ASP A 111 34.90 20.50 -22.19
C ASP A 111 34.65 19.27 -21.29
N LYS A 112 34.91 18.06 -21.80
CA LYS A 112 35.28 16.95 -20.91
C LYS A 112 36.79 16.90 -20.88
N THR A 113 37.38 17.73 -20.03
CA THR A 113 38.75 17.51 -19.57
C THR A 113 38.89 16.05 -19.18
N ILE A 114 39.80 15.36 -19.84
CA ILE A 114 40.30 14.06 -19.40
C ILE A 114 41.03 14.35 -18.08
N ILE A 115 40.29 14.32 -16.97
CA ILE A 115 40.86 14.27 -15.64
C ILE A 115 41.06 12.78 -15.36
N GLU A 116 42.27 12.30 -15.61
CA GLU A 116 42.78 11.13 -14.91
C GLU A 116 42.65 11.43 -13.40
N PRO A 117 41.96 10.60 -12.60
CA PRO A 117 41.78 10.87 -11.18
C PRO A 117 43.14 10.71 -10.47
N ILE A 118 43.65 11.82 -9.93
CA ILE A 118 44.99 11.94 -9.34
C ILE A 118 45.01 11.34 -7.91
N THR A 119 43.85 11.10 -7.30
CA THR A 119 43.77 10.64 -5.90
C THR A 119 42.92 9.37 -5.74
N LYS A 120 43.37 8.41 -4.91
CA LYS A 120 42.63 7.17 -4.57
C LYS A 120 41.19 7.45 -4.10
N SER A 121 40.96 8.57 -3.43
CA SER A 121 39.62 9.03 -3.01
C SER A 121 38.71 9.30 -4.21
N GLU A 122 39.19 10.00 -5.23
CA GLU A 122 38.42 10.33 -6.43
C GLU A 122 38.11 9.09 -7.27
N GLN A 123 39.00 8.10 -7.27
CA GLN A 123 38.75 6.79 -7.88
C GLN A 123 37.63 6.04 -7.16
N ILE A 124 37.63 6.06 -5.83
CA ILE A 124 36.58 5.46 -5.02
C ILE A 124 35.24 6.18 -5.27
N ASP A 125 35.23 7.52 -5.28
CA ASP A 125 34.02 8.30 -5.54
C ASP A 125 33.44 8.01 -6.93
N LYS A 126 34.31 7.91 -7.95
CA LYS A 126 33.89 7.54 -9.31
C LYS A 126 33.34 6.12 -9.36
N LEU A 127 33.95 5.17 -8.67
CA LEU A 127 33.49 3.77 -8.60
C LEU A 127 32.15 3.64 -7.85
N ILE A 128 32.00 4.32 -6.71
CA ILE A 128 30.76 4.36 -5.94
C ILE A 128 29.66 5.01 -6.78
N SER A 129 29.92 6.19 -7.36
CA SER A 129 28.95 6.91 -8.20
C SER A 129 28.48 6.06 -9.39
N THR A 130 29.41 5.38 -10.07
CA THR A 130 29.08 4.49 -11.20
C THR A 130 28.24 3.29 -10.72
N SER A 131 28.59 2.68 -9.59
CA SER A 131 27.87 1.51 -9.06
C SER A 131 26.50 1.86 -8.50
N VAL A 132 26.33 3.04 -7.89
CA VAL A 132 25.04 3.52 -7.40
C VAL A 132 24.14 3.86 -8.58
N SER A 133 24.66 4.58 -9.59
CA SER A 133 23.89 4.95 -10.79
C SER A 133 23.40 3.71 -11.55
N SER A 134 24.23 2.68 -11.70
CA SER A 134 23.83 1.44 -12.37
C SER A 134 22.82 0.61 -11.57
N LYS A 135 22.81 0.71 -10.24
CA LYS A 135 21.82 0.02 -9.39
C LYS A 135 20.50 0.76 -9.30
N LEU A 136 20.53 2.10 -9.32
CA LEU A 136 19.32 2.92 -9.30
C LEU A 136 18.56 2.90 -10.64
N SER A 137 19.23 2.57 -11.75
CA SER A 137 18.56 2.38 -13.03
C SER A 137 17.74 1.08 -13.11
N VAL A 138 17.92 0.15 -12.17
CA VAL A 138 17.13 -1.08 -12.09
C VAL A 138 15.84 -0.82 -11.31
N PRO A 139 14.65 -1.13 -11.87
CA PRO A 139 13.40 -0.96 -11.15
C PRO A 139 13.35 -1.89 -9.93
N TRP A 140 13.06 -1.31 -8.76
CA TRP A 140 12.86 -2.08 -7.53
C TRP A 140 11.56 -2.88 -7.65
N LEU A 141 11.67 -4.21 -7.57
CA LEU A 141 10.54 -5.14 -7.61
C LEU A 141 10.50 -5.94 -6.30
N PRO A 142 9.34 -6.07 -5.64
CA PRO A 142 9.18 -6.99 -4.52
C PRO A 142 9.53 -8.43 -4.90
N TYR A 143 10.04 -9.23 -3.94
CA TYR A 143 10.53 -10.59 -4.18
C TYR A 143 9.52 -11.52 -4.91
N TYR A 144 8.22 -11.30 -4.68
CA TYR A 144 7.12 -12.06 -5.29
C TYR A 144 6.76 -11.61 -6.72
N CYS A 145 7.31 -10.49 -7.20
CA CYS A 145 7.05 -9.96 -8.55
C CYS A 145 8.04 -10.44 -9.61
N HIS A 146 9.07 -11.22 -9.24
CA HIS A 146 10.06 -11.73 -10.20
C HIS A 146 9.53 -12.98 -10.93
N LYS A 147 9.50 -12.92 -12.29
CA LYS A 147 8.97 -13.99 -13.16
C LYS A 147 9.80 -15.27 -13.19
N LYS A 148 11.10 -15.18 -12.93
CA LYS A 148 11.96 -16.32 -12.64
C LYS A 148 12.08 -16.37 -11.12
N ARG A 149 12.00 -17.57 -10.50
CA ARG A 149 12.48 -17.75 -9.12
C ARG A 149 13.90 -17.19 -9.12
N SER A 150 14.02 -15.98 -8.60
CA SER A 150 15.31 -15.36 -8.36
C SER A 150 16.09 -16.40 -7.57
N LYS A 151 17.30 -16.79 -7.98
CA LYS A 151 18.18 -17.63 -7.12
C LYS A 151 18.37 -16.98 -5.73
N PHE A 152 18.03 -15.70 -5.66
CA PHE A 152 17.80 -14.87 -4.51
C PHE A 152 16.46 -15.21 -3.83
N ASP A 153 16.44 -16.30 -3.06
CA ASP A 153 15.55 -16.40 -1.90
C ASP A 153 16.08 -15.40 -0.85
N VAL A 154 15.95 -14.10 -1.12
CA VAL A 154 16.25 -13.07 -0.11
C VAL A 154 15.05 -13.02 0.82
N ARG A 155 14.88 -14.05 1.63
CA ARG A 155 14.54 -13.74 3.01
C ARG A 155 15.69 -12.89 3.52
N ALA A 156 15.38 -11.67 3.95
CA ALA A 156 16.31 -10.94 4.79
C ALA A 156 16.55 -11.81 6.03
N SER A 157 17.59 -12.65 5.99
CA SER A 157 17.97 -13.57 7.07
C SER A 157 18.34 -12.77 8.33
N ASN A 158 18.78 -11.52 8.13
CA ASN A 158 19.12 -10.59 9.18
C ASN A 158 18.02 -9.54 9.34
N PRO A 159 17.42 -9.40 10.55
CA PRO A 159 16.52 -8.30 10.83
C PRO A 159 17.27 -6.97 10.71
N PHE A 160 16.60 -5.95 10.18
CA PHE A 160 17.13 -4.58 10.12
C PHE A 160 17.31 -4.08 11.57
N SER A 161 18.56 -4.02 12.03
CA SER A 161 18.91 -3.67 13.41
C SER A 161 19.95 -2.55 13.39
N THR A 162 19.63 -1.46 14.06
CA THR A 162 20.43 -0.22 14.06
C THR A 162 21.05 0.00 15.43
N VAL A 163 22.23 0.61 15.44
CA VAL A 163 22.96 1.07 16.60
C VAL A 163 23.14 2.58 16.47
N THR A 164 23.06 3.32 17.57
CA THR A 164 23.27 4.76 17.52
C THR A 164 24.75 5.03 17.30
N LEU A 165 25.08 5.63 16.14
CA LEU A 165 26.44 6.06 15.82
C LEU A 165 26.65 7.49 16.31
N ASN A 166 27.81 7.73 16.93
CA ASN A 166 28.26 9.06 17.28
C ASN A 166 29.14 9.60 16.14
N PHE A 167 28.76 10.76 15.62
CA PHE A 167 29.52 11.49 14.62
C PHE A 167 30.15 12.72 15.28
N PRO A 168 31.45 12.97 15.07
CA PRO A 168 32.06 14.22 15.48
C PRO A 168 31.38 15.36 14.71
N LYS A 169 30.80 16.31 15.45
CA LYS A 169 30.16 17.50 14.86
C LYS A 169 31.24 18.49 14.42
N SER A 170 30.99 19.20 13.34
CA SER A 170 31.98 20.10 12.72
C SER A 170 32.29 21.37 13.53
N GLU A 171 31.52 21.70 14.57
CA GLU A 171 31.55 23.01 15.23
C GLU A 171 32.19 23.07 16.64
N ASP A 172 32.80 22.00 17.16
CA ASP A 172 33.27 22.01 18.55
C ASP A 172 34.80 22.25 18.71
N SER A 173 35.16 22.80 19.88
CA SER A 173 36.47 23.35 20.30
C SER A 173 37.70 22.48 20.01
N GLU A 174 38.91 23.06 19.99
CA GLU A 174 40.16 22.30 19.82
C GLU A 174 40.31 21.16 20.85
N GLU A 175 39.80 21.36 22.07
CA GLU A 175 39.75 20.36 23.13
C GLU A 175 38.85 19.16 22.76
N TYR A 176 37.73 19.40 22.07
CA TYR A 176 36.83 18.34 21.59
C TYR A 176 37.46 17.55 20.44
N LYS A 177 38.21 18.21 19.56
CA LYS A 177 38.96 17.54 18.49
C LYS A 177 40.02 16.60 19.06
N ASP A 178 40.74 17.04 20.09
CA ASP A 178 41.76 16.22 20.75
C ASP A 178 41.14 15.02 21.48
N TYR A 179 39.98 15.22 22.13
CA TYR A 179 39.18 14.13 22.70
C TYR A 179 38.71 13.11 21.65
N ALA A 180 38.17 13.58 20.51
CA ALA A 180 37.67 12.72 19.45
C ALA A 180 38.78 11.88 18.80
N ILE A 181 40.00 12.42 18.67
CA ILE A 181 41.15 11.70 18.11
C ILE A 181 41.65 10.61 19.06
N HIS A 182 41.69 10.86 20.37
CA HIS A 182 42.33 9.97 21.33
C HIS A 182 41.39 8.98 22.05
N TYR A 183 40.10 9.33 22.19
CA TYR A 183 39.18 8.58 23.04
C TYR A 183 37.88 8.14 22.34
N GLU A 184 37.54 8.71 21.18
CA GLU A 184 36.34 8.29 20.43
C GLU A 184 36.64 7.06 19.56
N LYS A 185 35.78 6.05 19.67
CA LYS A 185 35.91 4.82 18.88
C LYS A 185 35.59 5.10 17.42
N THR A 186 36.34 4.47 16.51
CA THR A 186 36.08 4.58 15.07
C THR A 186 34.71 3.97 14.73
N PHE A 187 34.10 4.39 13.61
CA PHE A 187 32.76 3.94 13.20
C PHE A 187 32.62 2.41 13.12
N LEU A 188 33.71 1.71 12.79
CA LEU A 188 33.77 0.24 12.74
C LEU A 188 33.72 -0.39 14.12
N GLU A 189 34.28 0.28 15.13
CA GLU A 189 34.38 -0.19 16.51
C GLU A 189 33.17 0.20 17.38
N GLN A 190 32.38 1.18 16.92
CA GLN A 190 31.10 1.55 17.55
C GLN A 190 30.01 0.50 17.34
N VAL A 191 30.17 -0.40 16.35
CA VAL A 191 29.16 -1.38 15.98
C VAL A 191 29.58 -2.79 16.43
N PRO A 192 28.74 -3.54 17.17
CA PRO A 192 29.09 -4.87 17.66
C PRO A 192 29.23 -5.93 16.57
N TYR A 193 28.61 -5.75 15.40
CA TYR A 193 28.67 -6.67 14.27
C TYR A 193 28.70 -5.91 12.94
N SER A 194 29.49 -6.37 11.96
CA SER A 194 29.60 -5.76 10.62
C SER A 194 28.24 -5.59 9.92
N LYS A 195 27.31 -6.53 10.12
CA LYS A 195 25.94 -6.49 9.58
C LYS A 195 25.09 -5.30 10.07
N ASN A 196 25.44 -4.72 11.22
CA ASN A 196 24.72 -3.59 11.81
C ASN A 196 25.26 -2.25 11.31
N LEU A 197 26.42 -2.21 10.63
CA LEU A 197 27.06 -0.96 10.23
C LEU A 197 26.20 -0.19 9.21
N LEU A 198 25.85 -0.84 8.11
CA LEU A 198 25.09 -0.22 7.03
C LEU A 198 23.68 0.25 7.49
N PRO A 199 22.88 -0.56 8.21
CA PRO A 199 21.63 -0.09 8.81
C PRO A 199 21.81 1.12 9.73
N SER A 200 22.88 1.14 10.53
CA SER A 200 23.14 2.22 11.49
C SER A 200 23.54 3.53 10.79
N ILE A 201 24.35 3.46 9.73
CA ILE A 201 24.71 4.61 8.90
C ILE A 201 23.46 5.17 8.20
N ILE A 202 22.65 4.30 7.59
CA ILE A 202 21.40 4.71 6.93
C ILE A 202 20.46 5.40 7.93
N ALA A 203 20.33 4.86 9.14
CA ALA A 203 19.49 5.44 10.19
C ALA A 203 20.04 6.79 10.71
N ALA A 204 21.36 6.96 10.77
CA ALA A 204 21.97 8.21 11.15
C ALA A 204 21.79 9.30 10.08
N ASN A 205 22.07 8.97 8.80
CA ASN A 205 21.92 9.90 7.69
C ASN A 205 20.47 10.33 7.51
N SER A 206 19.52 9.38 7.58
CA SER A 206 18.10 9.70 7.53
C SER A 206 17.66 10.59 8.70
N ARG A 207 18.22 10.40 9.90
CA ARG A 207 17.97 11.28 11.05
C ARG A 207 18.51 12.70 10.83
N GLU A 208 19.63 12.86 10.13
CA GLU A 208 20.15 14.18 9.76
C GLU A 208 19.33 14.84 8.64
N GLU A 209 18.93 14.10 7.61
CA GLU A 209 18.05 14.60 6.55
C GLU A 209 16.66 15.00 7.09
N LEU A 210 16.15 14.29 8.10
CA LEU A 210 14.90 14.64 8.79
C LEU A 210 14.94 16.00 9.51
N LYS A 211 16.12 16.56 9.79
CA LYS A 211 16.24 17.94 10.30
C LYS A 211 15.82 18.98 9.24
N ASN A 212 15.92 18.62 7.96
CA ASN A 212 15.48 19.40 6.80
C ASN A 212 14.24 18.76 6.16
N CYS A 213 13.21 18.47 6.96
CA CYS A 213 12.03 17.76 6.44
C CYS A 213 11.25 18.65 5.46
N MET A 214 11.28 18.28 4.18
CA MET A 214 10.31 18.73 3.18
C MET A 214 8.89 18.55 3.72
N THR A 215 8.05 19.57 3.58
CA THR A 215 6.61 19.48 3.83
C THR A 215 5.98 18.38 2.96
N THR A 216 4.82 17.88 3.36
CA THR A 216 4.12 16.84 2.59
C THR A 216 3.82 17.26 1.16
N GLU A 217 3.57 18.55 0.93
CA GLU A 217 3.36 19.13 -0.41
C GLU A 217 4.64 19.11 -1.23
N GLU A 218 5.75 19.55 -0.65
CA GLU A 218 7.08 19.52 -1.27
C GLU A 218 7.54 18.09 -1.62
N LYS A 219 7.18 17.08 -0.81
CA LYS A 219 7.45 15.66 -1.11
C LYS A 219 6.63 15.16 -2.30
N ILE A 220 5.36 15.53 -2.37
CA ILE A 220 4.46 15.16 -3.47
C ILE A 220 4.93 15.81 -4.77
N GLU A 221 5.33 17.08 -4.69
CA GLU A 221 5.85 17.83 -5.82
C GLU A 221 7.18 17.26 -6.33
N TRP A 222 8.11 16.91 -5.43
CA TRP A 222 9.34 16.21 -5.79
C TRP A 222 9.08 14.85 -6.45
N LEU A 223 8.14 14.05 -5.92
CA LEU A 223 7.75 12.77 -6.50
C LEU A 223 7.12 12.92 -7.89
N ASN A 224 6.27 13.92 -8.07
CA ASN A 224 5.64 14.20 -9.37
C ASN A 224 6.63 14.74 -10.40
N GLN A 225 7.74 15.35 -9.96
CA GLN A 225 8.84 15.78 -10.81
C GLN A 225 9.75 14.61 -11.26
N GLN A 226 9.70 13.47 -10.58
CA GLN A 226 10.44 12.28 -11.01
C GLN A 226 9.78 11.67 -12.26
N LYS A 227 10.34 11.97 -13.44
CA LYS A 227 9.97 11.30 -14.69
C LYS A 227 10.44 9.85 -14.64
N TYR A 228 9.52 8.90 -14.40
CA TYR A 228 9.81 7.47 -14.60
C TYR A 228 9.91 7.18 -16.10
N GLY A 229 11.12 7.35 -16.63
CA GLY A 229 11.45 7.12 -18.03
C GLY A 229 12.12 5.76 -18.23
N THR A 230 11.55 5.01 -19.18
CA THR A 230 12.19 4.00 -20.04
C THR A 230 12.50 2.64 -19.42
N LYS A 231 11.83 1.61 -19.95
CA LYS A 231 12.22 0.20 -19.78
C LYS A 231 13.63 0.03 -20.35
N SER A 232 14.61 -0.24 -19.50
CA SER A 232 15.89 -0.79 -19.94
C SER A 232 15.76 -2.31 -19.98
N ASP A 233 15.79 -2.90 -21.16
CA ASP A 233 16.16 -4.30 -21.31
C ASP A 233 17.65 -4.40 -21.02
N THR A 234 18.01 -4.81 -19.81
CA THR A 234 19.39 -5.15 -19.46
C THR A 234 19.49 -6.64 -19.18
N SER A 235 20.28 -7.29 -20.03
CA SER A 235 20.79 -8.63 -19.88
C SER A 235 21.47 -8.83 -18.53
N ASP A 236 21.29 -10.03 -17.99
CA ASP A 236 21.97 -10.59 -16.82
C ASP A 236 23.40 -10.07 -16.64
N CYS A 237 23.71 -9.45 -15.49
CA CYS A 237 25.08 -9.33 -14.96
C CYS A 237 25.12 -8.92 -13.47
N ASP A 238 25.65 -9.84 -12.66
CA ASP A 238 26.60 -9.65 -11.55
C ASP A 238 26.35 -8.58 -10.48
N ILE A 239 25.43 -8.90 -9.56
CA ILE A 239 25.26 -8.21 -8.28
C ILE A 239 26.32 -8.71 -7.27
N TYR A 240 27.57 -8.26 -7.38
CA TYR A 240 28.59 -8.46 -6.32
C TYR A 240 29.58 -7.29 -6.17
N SER A 241 29.16 -6.04 -6.38
CA SER A 241 30.12 -4.92 -6.39
C SER A 241 30.51 -4.37 -5.01
N ILE A 242 29.65 -4.44 -3.98
CA ILE A 242 29.94 -3.77 -2.69
C ILE A 242 30.64 -4.70 -1.69
N ASP A 243 30.21 -5.96 -1.54
CA ASP A 243 30.91 -6.92 -0.67
C ASP A 243 32.32 -7.25 -1.19
N ARG A 244 32.53 -7.21 -2.52
CA ARG A 244 33.84 -7.36 -3.15
C ARG A 244 34.76 -6.17 -2.86
N LEU A 245 34.22 -4.95 -2.81
CA LEU A 245 34.94 -3.74 -2.40
C LEU A 245 35.39 -3.82 -0.93
N ILE A 246 34.52 -4.30 -0.03
CA ILE A 246 34.83 -4.47 1.40
C ILE A 246 35.91 -5.55 1.59
N SER A 247 35.85 -6.64 0.83
CA SER A 247 36.83 -7.72 0.88
C SER A 247 38.21 -7.32 0.34
N GLN A 248 38.27 -6.39 -0.62
CA GLN A 248 39.52 -5.88 -1.19
C GLN A 248 40.26 -4.88 -0.30
N MET A 249 39.61 -4.36 0.74
CA MET A 249 40.19 -3.40 1.70
C MET A 249 40.95 -4.08 2.87
N GLY A 250 41.02 -5.42 2.90
CA GLY A 250 41.97 -6.20 3.70
C GLY A 250 41.90 -6.00 5.22
N ILE A 251 40.88 -6.55 5.90
CA ILE A 251 40.88 -6.79 7.36
C ILE A 251 40.19 -8.15 7.68
N PRO A 252 40.66 -8.91 8.69
CA PRO A 252 40.40 -10.35 8.86
C PRO A 252 38.95 -10.71 9.19
N GLY A 253 38.50 -11.82 8.62
CA GLY A 253 37.17 -12.38 8.83
C GLY A 253 36.89 -12.79 10.27
N SER A 254 35.60 -12.65 10.62
CA SER A 254 34.93 -13.30 11.73
C SER A 254 35.24 -14.80 11.74
N LYS A 255 36.16 -15.22 12.62
CA LYS A 255 36.31 -16.63 13.00
C LYS A 255 35.15 -16.98 13.92
N SER A 256 34.17 -17.70 13.40
CA SER A 256 33.33 -18.56 14.23
C SER A 256 34.18 -19.76 14.66
N ASN A 257 34.66 -19.75 15.91
CA ASN A 257 35.26 -20.93 16.53
C ASN A 257 34.16 -21.79 17.16
N GLY A 258 34.32 -23.11 17.00
CA GLY A 258 33.49 -24.21 17.50
C GLY A 258 33.14 -25.12 16.32
N ASP A 259 33.77 -26.27 16.05
CA ASP A 259 34.40 -27.20 16.96
C ASP A 259 35.51 -28.04 16.28
N LEU A 260 36.49 -28.38 17.12
CA LEU A 260 37.23 -29.64 17.23
C LEU A 260 37.66 -30.37 15.93
N ALA A 261 38.96 -30.26 15.65
CA ALA A 261 39.68 -31.20 14.81
C ALA A 261 39.70 -32.59 15.45
N THR A 262 39.26 -33.61 14.71
CA THR A 262 40.09 -34.80 14.46
C THR A 262 39.54 -35.58 13.27
N SER A 263 40.36 -35.69 12.24
CA SER A 263 40.24 -36.65 11.15
C SER A 263 40.55 -38.05 11.65
N GLU A 264 39.82 -39.06 11.18
CA GLU A 264 40.44 -40.31 10.76
C GLU A 264 39.48 -41.15 9.89
N SER A 265 40.00 -41.56 8.74
CA SER A 265 39.38 -42.46 7.77
C SER A 265 40.04 -43.85 7.90
N ILE A 266 39.28 -44.80 8.46
CA ILE A 266 39.12 -46.23 8.15
C ILE A 266 40.33 -46.98 7.53
N SER A 267 40.95 -47.85 8.36
CA SER A 267 41.31 -49.31 8.23
C SER A 267 41.94 -49.88 6.92
N PRO A 268 42.67 -51.03 6.90
CA PRO A 268 42.99 -52.01 7.96
C PRO A 268 44.48 -52.42 8.08
N GLU A 269 44.91 -52.92 9.24
CA GLU A 269 45.94 -53.98 9.36
C GLU A 269 46.01 -54.43 10.84
N GLU A 270 45.31 -55.53 11.10
CA GLU A 270 45.22 -56.25 12.37
C GLU A 270 46.62 -56.73 12.79
N GLU A 271 47.07 -56.35 14.01
CA GLU A 271 48.15 -56.94 14.85
C GLU A 271 48.94 -55.92 15.72
N LYS A 272 48.67 -54.60 15.65
CA LYS A 272 49.24 -53.57 16.56
C LYS A 272 48.25 -52.88 17.53
N GLU A 273 46.99 -53.28 17.53
CA GLU A 273 45.92 -52.59 18.27
C GLU A 273 45.98 -52.77 19.80
N ASP A 274 46.49 -53.89 20.30
CA ASP A 274 46.35 -54.20 21.73
C ASP A 274 47.22 -53.34 22.67
N GLU A 275 48.44 -52.94 22.28
CA GLU A 275 49.28 -52.07 23.13
C GLU A 275 48.82 -50.60 23.16
N ASN A 276 48.31 -50.08 22.03
CA ASN A 276 47.78 -48.72 21.96
C ASN A 276 46.47 -48.59 22.74
N ILE A 277 45.58 -49.60 22.68
CA ILE A 277 44.33 -49.63 23.44
C ILE A 277 44.60 -49.61 24.95
N ILE A 278 45.63 -50.31 25.44
CA ILE A 278 45.99 -50.33 26.87
C ILE A 278 46.51 -48.96 27.33
N ARG A 279 47.37 -48.31 26.54
CA ARG A 279 47.85 -46.94 26.83
C ARG A 279 46.72 -45.92 26.84
N GLU A 280 45.82 -46.02 25.86
CA GLU A 280 44.66 -45.13 25.74
C GLU A 280 43.68 -45.31 26.91
N LYS A 281 43.45 -46.55 27.38
CA LYS A 281 42.65 -46.83 28.58
C LYS A 281 43.28 -46.26 29.85
N LYS A 282 44.61 -46.32 29.99
CA LYS A 282 45.31 -45.76 31.16
C LYS A 282 45.25 -44.23 31.19
N LEU A 283 45.42 -43.59 30.03
CA LEU A 283 45.25 -42.14 29.87
C LEU A 283 43.80 -41.69 30.11
N LYS A 284 42.81 -42.48 29.68
CA LYS A 284 41.39 -42.23 29.98
C LYS A 284 41.10 -42.28 31.48
N LEU A 285 41.62 -43.29 32.19
CA LEU A 285 41.48 -43.40 33.64
C LEU A 285 42.14 -42.22 34.40
N GLU A 286 43.30 -41.75 33.95
CA GLU A 286 43.92 -40.54 34.52
C GLU A 286 43.13 -39.27 34.17
N SER A 287 42.61 -39.16 32.94
CA SER A 287 41.76 -38.04 32.53
C SER A 287 40.48 -37.98 33.36
N ASP A 288 39.85 -39.12 33.62
CA ASP A 288 38.61 -39.18 34.40
C ASP A 288 38.85 -38.89 35.89
N LYS A 289 40.00 -39.29 36.44
CA LYS A 289 40.44 -38.85 37.79
C LYS A 289 40.66 -37.34 37.84
N LEU A 290 41.35 -36.77 36.86
CA LEU A 290 41.57 -35.32 36.76
C LEU A 290 40.25 -34.57 36.63
N LYS A 291 39.29 -35.07 35.84
CA LYS A 291 37.94 -34.50 35.75
C LYS A 291 37.22 -34.51 37.09
N SER A 292 37.25 -35.63 37.83
CA SER A 292 36.66 -35.71 39.17
C SER A 292 37.25 -34.68 40.11
N THR A 293 38.58 -34.50 40.10
CA THR A 293 39.23 -33.49 40.95
C THR A 293 38.91 -32.06 40.52
N ILE A 294 38.72 -31.81 39.22
CA ILE A 294 38.31 -30.51 38.70
C ILE A 294 36.87 -30.20 39.12
N GLU A 295 35.96 -31.18 39.06
CA GLU A 295 34.58 -31.03 39.50
C GLU A 295 34.51 -30.74 41.01
N GLU A 296 35.28 -31.46 41.84
CA GLU A 296 35.39 -31.19 43.28
C GLU A 296 35.90 -29.77 43.57
N LEU A 297 37.00 -29.36 42.92
CA LEU A 297 37.52 -28.00 43.07
C LEU A 297 36.54 -26.93 42.56
N GLN A 298 35.79 -27.21 41.49
CA GLN A 298 34.73 -26.32 41.01
C GLN A 298 33.63 -26.16 42.05
N THR A 299 33.20 -27.25 42.71
CA THR A 299 32.20 -27.14 43.79
C THR A 299 32.71 -26.32 44.97
N GLU A 300 33.96 -26.51 45.39
CA GLU A 300 34.57 -25.70 46.45
C GLU A 300 34.67 -24.22 46.07
N ILE A 301 35.09 -23.90 44.85
CA ILE A 301 35.14 -22.52 44.34
C ILE A 301 33.75 -21.89 44.37
N THR A 302 32.71 -22.62 43.94
CA THR A 302 31.33 -22.11 44.00
C THR A 302 30.85 -21.86 45.43
N ASN A 303 31.26 -22.71 46.37
CA ASN A 303 30.87 -22.60 47.77
C ASN A 303 31.58 -21.42 48.47
N ILE A 304 32.87 -21.23 48.19
CA ILE A 304 33.64 -20.06 48.66
C ILE A 304 33.08 -18.77 48.05
N ALA A 305 32.75 -18.77 46.75
CA ALA A 305 32.14 -17.61 46.11
C ALA A 305 30.78 -17.25 46.72
N PHE A 306 29.99 -18.24 47.15
CA PHE A 306 28.73 -18.02 47.85
C PHE A 306 28.92 -17.38 49.22
N GLU A 307 29.83 -17.91 50.05
CA GLU A 307 30.13 -17.31 51.37
C GLU A 307 30.75 -15.91 51.26
N MET A 308 31.59 -15.67 50.25
CA MET A 308 32.15 -14.35 49.98
C MET A 308 31.06 -13.33 49.62
N ASN A 309 30.09 -13.70 48.79
CA ASN A 309 28.94 -12.85 48.46
C ASN A 309 28.02 -12.58 49.66
N LYS A 310 27.90 -13.54 50.58
CA LYS A 310 27.12 -13.37 51.80
C LYS A 310 27.80 -12.38 52.76
N ILE A 311 29.11 -12.46 52.91
CA ILE A 311 29.89 -11.55 53.76
C ILE A 311 29.84 -10.12 53.19
N THR A 312 30.03 -9.94 51.88
CA THR A 312 29.94 -8.60 51.26
C THR A 312 28.56 -7.97 51.41
N ALA A 313 27.49 -8.76 51.26
CA ALA A 313 26.13 -8.27 51.49
C ALA A 313 25.88 -7.85 52.96
N MET A 314 26.46 -8.56 53.92
CA MET A 314 26.38 -8.19 55.35
C MET A 314 27.15 -6.90 55.63
N GLU A 315 28.37 -6.76 55.09
CA GLU A 315 29.20 -5.56 55.24
C GLU A 315 28.50 -4.31 54.68
N GLU A 316 27.88 -4.40 53.50
CA GLU A 316 27.10 -3.31 52.92
C GLU A 316 25.89 -2.93 53.78
N ALA A 317 25.23 -3.91 54.42
CA ALA A 317 24.08 -3.65 55.28
C ALA A 317 24.50 -2.97 56.59
N GLU A 318 25.61 -3.39 57.19
CA GLU A 318 26.18 -2.76 58.38
C GLU A 318 26.65 -1.32 58.10
N ALA A 319 27.30 -1.08 56.96
CA ALA A 319 27.70 0.25 56.53
C ALA A 319 26.51 1.21 56.38
N ARG A 320 25.39 0.74 55.80
CA ARG A 320 24.14 1.53 55.70
C ARG A 320 23.55 1.84 57.07
N ASN A 321 23.54 0.87 57.98
CA ASN A 321 23.04 1.08 59.34
C ASN A 321 23.88 2.10 60.11
N LEU A 322 25.20 2.03 59.99
CA LEU A 322 26.11 2.97 60.63
C LEU A 322 25.92 4.40 60.09
N MET A 323 25.76 4.55 58.77
CA MET A 323 25.44 5.85 58.15
C MET A 323 24.12 6.44 58.68
N ASN A 324 23.08 5.62 58.81
CA ASN A 324 21.79 6.07 59.35
C ASN A 324 21.92 6.51 60.82
N GLN A 325 22.65 5.73 61.64
CA GLN A 325 22.89 6.08 63.04
C GLN A 325 23.72 7.36 63.19
N GLU A 326 24.70 7.61 62.32
CA GLU A 326 25.44 8.86 62.29
C GLU A 326 24.54 10.05 61.95
N GLN A 327 23.64 9.90 60.97
CA GLN A 327 22.67 10.95 60.63
C GLN A 327 21.74 11.24 61.81
N GLU A 328 21.18 10.20 62.44
CA GLU A 328 20.36 10.35 63.64
C GLU A 328 21.11 11.02 64.79
N SER A 329 22.36 10.65 65.02
CA SER A 329 23.21 11.25 66.04
C SER A 329 23.45 12.74 65.75
N LYS A 330 23.72 13.11 64.48
CA LYS A 330 23.83 14.50 64.04
C LYS A 330 22.55 15.28 64.28
N TYR A 331 21.38 14.71 63.99
CA TYR A 331 20.10 15.36 64.27
C TYR A 331 19.87 15.55 65.77
N LYS A 332 20.18 14.54 66.59
CA LYS A 332 20.05 14.61 68.06
C LYS A 332 20.98 15.68 68.63
N LEU A 333 22.26 15.72 68.21
CA LEU A 333 23.23 16.72 68.66
C LEU A 333 22.76 18.14 68.34
N LYS A 334 22.31 18.36 67.10
CA LYS A 334 21.78 19.65 66.66
C LYS A 334 20.49 20.04 67.39
N ALA A 335 19.64 19.07 67.74
CA ALA A 335 18.46 19.30 68.57
C ALA A 335 18.83 19.72 70.00
N PHE A 336 19.87 19.13 70.59
CA PHE A 336 20.40 19.53 71.90
C PHE A 336 21.00 20.94 71.88
N GLU A 337 21.77 21.31 70.84
CA GLU A 337 22.31 22.67 70.66
C GLU A 337 21.19 23.73 70.55
N LEU A 338 20.07 23.39 69.90
CA LEU A 338 18.94 24.30 69.74
C LEU A 338 18.10 24.50 71.02
N LEU A 339 18.26 23.65 72.03
CA LEU A 339 17.48 23.66 73.28
C LEU A 339 17.90 24.79 74.23
N GLU A 340 19.16 25.25 74.16
CA GLU A 340 19.72 26.29 75.03
C GLU A 340 19.02 27.66 74.86
N ASN A 341 18.49 27.93 73.66
CA ASN A 341 17.66 29.11 73.35
C ASN A 341 16.29 28.70 72.76
N GLY A 342 15.63 27.72 73.38
CA GLY A 342 14.47 27.01 72.80
C GLY A 342 13.34 27.92 72.29
N ARG A 343 12.97 28.98 73.02
CA ARG A 343 11.83 29.83 72.62
C ARG A 343 12.14 30.76 71.44
N GLU A 344 13.34 31.32 71.37
CA GLU A 344 13.78 32.14 70.24
C GLU A 344 14.07 31.31 69.00
N ASN A 345 14.64 30.11 69.19
CA ASN A 345 14.92 29.19 68.10
C ASN A 345 13.64 28.62 67.48
N VAL A 346 12.61 28.33 68.28
CA VAL A 346 11.28 27.95 67.78
C VAL A 346 10.68 29.05 66.92
N ASN A 347 10.67 30.32 67.36
CA ASN A 347 10.16 31.43 66.54
C ASN A 347 10.94 31.62 65.22
N LYS A 348 12.28 31.46 65.26
CA LYS A 348 13.12 31.51 64.04
C LYS A 348 12.83 30.34 63.09
N LEU A 349 12.54 29.15 63.62
CA LEU A 349 12.16 27.99 62.83
C LEU A 349 10.74 28.15 62.25
N GLU A 350 9.77 28.63 63.02
CA GLU A 350 8.42 28.93 62.55
C GLU A 350 8.45 29.93 61.40
N THR A 351 9.17 31.04 61.54
CA THR A 351 9.33 32.03 60.45
C THR A 351 10.05 31.47 59.23
N ALA A 352 11.05 30.60 59.41
CA ALA A 352 11.72 29.93 58.30
C ALA A 352 10.80 28.91 57.60
N ILE A 353 9.98 28.18 58.37
CA ILE A 353 8.97 27.25 57.85
C ILE A 353 7.91 28.01 57.06
N GLU A 354 7.36 29.11 57.60
CA GLU A 354 6.41 29.96 56.89
C GLU A 354 7.01 30.55 55.60
N ALA A 355 8.27 31.02 55.65
CA ALA A 355 8.96 31.49 54.46
C ALA A 355 9.13 30.37 53.41
N GLN A 356 9.40 29.14 53.84
CA GLN A 356 9.55 27.99 52.95
C GLN A 356 8.21 27.51 52.38
N ILE A 357 7.14 27.53 53.18
CA ILE A 357 5.76 27.25 52.74
C ILE A 357 5.35 28.27 51.67
N ASN A 358 5.60 29.56 51.91
CA ASN A 358 5.31 30.61 50.94
C ASN A 358 6.12 30.44 49.64
N LYS A 359 7.39 30.03 49.73
CA LYS A 359 8.20 29.68 48.54
C LYS A 359 7.62 28.49 47.79
N LEU A 360 7.18 27.43 48.48
CA LEU A 360 6.56 26.25 47.90
C LEU A 360 5.24 26.58 47.21
N ILE A 361 4.38 27.40 47.82
CA ILE A 361 3.12 27.86 47.22
C ILE A 361 3.41 28.68 45.96
N ASN A 362 4.40 29.58 46.00
CA ASN A 362 4.79 30.36 44.83
C ASN A 362 5.36 29.49 43.70
N LEU A 363 6.14 28.45 44.03
CA LEU A 363 6.63 27.47 43.06
C LEU A 363 5.49 26.64 42.47
N ALA A 364 4.55 26.17 43.29
CA ALA A 364 3.36 25.45 42.85
C ALA A 364 2.52 26.31 41.90
N ASN A 365 2.29 27.59 42.23
CA ASN A 365 1.58 28.53 41.37
C ASN A 365 2.30 28.76 40.03
N LYS A 366 3.63 28.88 40.04
CA LYS A 366 4.43 28.98 38.80
C LYS A 366 4.33 27.70 37.98
N TRP A 367 4.40 26.54 38.63
CA TRP A 367 4.26 25.24 37.97
C TRP A 367 2.88 25.07 37.34
N GLU A 368 1.81 25.39 38.08
CA GLU A 368 0.43 25.25 37.60
C GLU A 368 0.18 26.14 36.37
N LYS A 369 0.72 27.36 36.35
CA LYS A 369 0.68 28.27 35.19
C LYS A 369 1.31 27.69 33.93
N HIS A 370 2.36 26.87 34.05
CA HIS A 370 2.98 26.19 32.90
C HIS A 370 2.35 24.83 32.61
N ARG A 371 1.92 24.09 33.62
CA ARG A 371 1.33 22.75 33.47
C ARG A 371 0.01 22.80 32.73
N LEU A 372 -0.88 23.73 33.08
CA LEU A 372 -2.19 23.87 32.46
C LEU A 372 -2.12 24.06 30.93
N PRO A 373 -1.36 25.02 30.36
CA PRO A 373 -1.29 25.19 28.91
C PRO A 373 -0.62 24.01 28.20
N LEU A 374 0.34 23.32 28.83
CA LEU A 374 0.92 22.09 28.26
C LEU A 374 -0.11 20.95 28.19
N ILE A 375 -0.90 20.76 29.25
CA ILE A 375 -1.98 19.76 29.25
C ILE A 375 -3.04 20.11 28.21
N GLU A 376 -3.40 21.39 28.08
CA GLU A 376 -4.39 21.81 27.09
C GLU A 376 -3.88 21.62 25.66
N LYS A 377 -2.61 21.94 25.38
CA LYS A 377 -1.96 21.62 24.10
C LYS A 377 -1.95 20.12 23.83
N TYR A 378 -1.58 19.30 24.82
CA TYR A 378 -1.59 17.84 24.68
C TYR A 378 -2.98 17.30 24.36
N ARG A 379 -4.02 17.80 25.05
CA ARG A 379 -5.41 17.40 24.79
C ARG A 379 -5.86 17.79 23.39
N LYS A 380 -5.60 19.05 22.96
CA LYS A 380 -5.92 19.52 21.61
C LYS A 380 -5.22 18.69 20.53
N GLU A 381 -3.94 18.39 20.71
CA GLU A 381 -3.20 17.60 19.72
C GLU A 381 -3.68 16.15 19.68
N LYS A 382 -3.96 15.55 20.84
CA LYS A 382 -4.54 14.19 20.92
C LYS A 382 -5.93 14.12 20.25
N GLU A 383 -6.77 15.14 20.43
CA GLU A 383 -8.08 15.23 19.81
C GLU A 383 -7.96 15.38 18.28
N LYS A 384 -7.05 16.24 17.80
CA LYS A 384 -6.74 16.34 16.36
C LYS A 384 -6.32 14.99 15.78
N TYR A 385 -5.34 14.32 16.38
CA TYR A 385 -4.90 12.99 15.91
C TYR A 385 -6.03 11.96 15.89
N SER A 386 -6.88 11.95 16.91
CA SER A 386 -8.06 11.06 16.94
C SER A 386 -9.07 11.40 15.84
N SER A 387 -9.30 12.68 15.58
CA SER A 387 -10.22 13.15 14.54
C SER A 387 -9.68 12.87 13.13
N GLU A 388 -8.37 13.03 12.91
CA GLU A 388 -7.69 12.71 11.66
C GLU A 388 -7.66 11.20 11.41
N ALA A 389 -7.42 10.39 12.45
CA ALA A 389 -7.51 8.94 12.35
C ALA A 389 -8.94 8.49 11.98
N SER A 390 -9.96 9.09 12.60
CA SER A 390 -11.37 8.82 12.24
C SER A 390 -11.71 9.28 10.82
N ALA A 391 -11.23 10.45 10.39
CA ALA A 391 -11.44 10.95 9.03
C ALA A 391 -10.72 10.09 7.98
N SER A 392 -9.50 9.63 8.27
CA SER A 392 -8.74 8.70 7.43
C SER A 392 -9.47 7.36 7.31
N GLN A 393 -9.99 6.83 8.42
CA GLN A 393 -10.78 5.60 8.41
C GLN A 393 -12.04 5.74 7.55
N LYS A 394 -12.77 6.84 7.67
CA LYS A 394 -13.93 7.12 6.81
C LYS A 394 -13.56 7.14 5.32
N LYS A 395 -12.45 7.80 4.95
CA LYS A 395 -11.95 7.80 3.57
C LYS A 395 -11.59 6.40 3.07
N LEU A 396 -11.01 5.56 3.93
CA LEU A 396 -10.71 4.16 3.60
C LEU A 396 -11.98 3.33 3.38
N ASP A 397 -13.01 3.54 4.20
CA ASP A 397 -14.29 2.85 4.05
C ASP A 397 -15.03 3.30 2.78
N GLU A 398 -14.98 4.60 2.45
CA GLU A 398 -15.48 5.14 1.17
C GLU A 398 -14.73 4.54 -0.03
N LEU A 399 -13.40 4.48 0.02
CA LEU A 399 -12.59 3.83 -1.01
C LEU A 399 -12.97 2.35 -1.18
N ARG A 400 -13.18 1.63 -0.08
CA ARG A 400 -13.62 0.23 -0.13
C ARG A 400 -14.99 0.10 -0.79
N ALA A 401 -15.94 0.97 -0.46
CA ALA A 401 -17.26 1.00 -1.10
C ALA A 401 -17.16 1.31 -2.60
N LEU A 402 -16.31 2.26 -3.00
CA LEU A 402 -16.06 2.57 -4.42
C LEU A 402 -15.44 1.39 -5.17
N ARG A 403 -14.52 0.65 -4.55
CA ARG A 403 -13.92 -0.57 -5.16
C ARG A 403 -14.92 -1.71 -5.32
N VAL A 404 -15.90 -1.83 -4.43
CA VAL A 404 -17.00 -2.79 -4.60
C VAL A 404 -17.86 -2.38 -5.80
N LYS A 405 -18.27 -1.12 -5.89
CA LYS A 405 -19.03 -0.59 -7.03
C LYS A 405 -18.28 -0.70 -8.36
N GLU A 406 -16.98 -0.46 -8.37
CA GLU A 406 -16.13 -0.64 -9.56
C GLU A 406 -16.21 -2.08 -10.06
N ARG A 407 -16.14 -3.07 -9.17
CA ARG A 407 -16.26 -4.49 -9.54
C ARG A 407 -17.64 -4.84 -10.06
N GLU A 408 -18.69 -4.36 -9.42
CA GLU A 408 -20.08 -4.54 -9.87
C GLU A 408 -20.27 -3.98 -11.28
N LEU A 409 -19.78 -2.75 -11.54
CA LEU A 409 -19.86 -2.12 -12.86
C LEU A 409 -19.04 -2.86 -13.94
N ILE A 410 -17.87 -3.39 -13.59
CA ILE A 410 -17.07 -4.21 -14.51
C ILE A 410 -17.81 -5.50 -14.87
N GLU A 411 -18.45 -6.14 -13.88
CA GLU A 411 -19.23 -7.35 -14.10
C GLU A 411 -20.48 -7.09 -14.94
N GLU A 412 -21.19 -5.98 -14.70
CA GLU A 412 -22.28 -5.51 -15.55
C GLU A 412 -21.82 -5.24 -16.98
N CYS A 413 -20.67 -4.58 -17.18
CA CYS A 413 -20.11 -4.33 -18.50
C CYS A 413 -19.81 -5.64 -19.24
N LYS A 414 -19.18 -6.61 -18.57
CA LYS A 414 -18.93 -7.94 -19.15
C LYS A 414 -20.22 -8.67 -19.52
N ASN A 415 -21.22 -8.62 -18.65
CA ASN A 415 -22.53 -9.23 -18.94
C ASN A 415 -23.20 -8.56 -20.14
N LYS A 416 -23.14 -7.22 -20.24
CA LYS A 416 -23.67 -6.47 -21.38
C LYS A 416 -22.90 -6.74 -22.67
N GLU A 417 -21.57 -6.88 -22.62
CA GLU A 417 -20.75 -7.27 -23.77
C GLU A 417 -21.09 -8.69 -24.25
N GLN A 418 -21.30 -9.64 -23.33
CA GLN A 418 -21.76 -10.99 -23.68
C GLN A 418 -23.13 -10.97 -24.32
N GLN A 419 -24.10 -10.23 -23.75
CA GLN A 419 -25.43 -10.06 -24.34
C GLN A 419 -25.35 -9.40 -25.72
N TYR A 420 -24.50 -8.38 -25.89
CA TYR A 420 -24.29 -7.73 -27.17
C TYR A 420 -23.72 -8.70 -28.21
N SER A 421 -22.74 -9.52 -27.84
CA SER A 421 -22.18 -10.55 -28.72
C SER A 421 -23.21 -11.61 -29.11
N GLN A 422 -24.05 -12.04 -28.16
CA GLN A 422 -25.16 -12.96 -28.42
C GLN A 422 -26.18 -12.34 -29.39
N LEU A 423 -26.59 -11.09 -29.14
CA LEU A 423 -27.52 -10.37 -30.00
C LEU A 423 -26.96 -10.15 -31.41
N LEU A 424 -25.66 -9.86 -31.57
CA LEU A 424 -25.02 -9.79 -32.88
C LEU A 424 -25.11 -11.14 -33.62
N SER A 425 -24.81 -12.24 -32.93
CA SER A 425 -24.93 -13.58 -33.51
C SER A 425 -26.37 -13.89 -33.93
N ASP A 426 -27.35 -13.48 -33.14
CA ASP A 426 -28.75 -13.71 -33.44
C ASP A 426 -29.26 -12.79 -34.56
N VAL A 427 -28.76 -11.57 -34.67
CA VAL A 427 -29.01 -10.67 -35.81
C VAL A 427 -28.44 -11.24 -37.11
N GLU A 428 -27.29 -11.91 -37.08
CA GLU A 428 -26.74 -12.60 -38.25
C GLU A 428 -27.58 -13.81 -38.68
N LYS A 429 -28.20 -14.52 -37.72
CA LYS A 429 -29.11 -15.66 -37.99
C LYS A 429 -30.49 -15.23 -38.47
N LEU A 430 -30.88 -13.98 -38.21
CA LEU A 430 -32.18 -13.45 -38.61
C LEU A 430 -32.22 -13.19 -40.13
N PRO A 431 -33.32 -13.56 -40.83
CA PRO A 431 -33.44 -13.28 -42.25
C PRO A 431 -33.42 -11.77 -42.51
N LYS A 432 -32.55 -11.34 -43.44
CA LYS A 432 -32.31 -9.92 -43.77
C LYS A 432 -33.50 -9.22 -44.46
N GLU A 433 -34.50 -9.98 -44.88
CA GLU A 433 -35.71 -9.51 -45.55
C GLU A 433 -36.95 -9.50 -44.63
N ILE A 434 -36.75 -9.25 -43.33
CA ILE A 434 -37.89 -8.95 -42.47
C ILE A 434 -38.30 -7.50 -42.74
N ASN A 435 -39.49 -7.31 -43.32
CA ASN A 435 -40.07 -6.00 -43.53
C ASN A 435 -40.14 -5.25 -42.19
N ARG A 436 -39.35 -4.18 -42.03
CA ARG A 436 -39.26 -3.41 -40.77
C ARG A 436 -40.56 -2.66 -40.44
N ALA A 437 -41.36 -2.36 -41.45
CA ALA A 437 -42.59 -1.59 -41.32
C ALA A 437 -43.60 -2.17 -40.31
N PRO A 438 -43.98 -3.46 -40.35
CA PRO A 438 -44.90 -4.04 -39.37
C PRO A 438 -44.37 -4.03 -37.93
N TYR A 439 -43.07 -4.26 -37.73
CA TYR A 439 -42.48 -4.20 -36.38
C TYR A 439 -42.43 -2.77 -35.86
N ALA A 440 -42.04 -1.80 -36.70
CA ALA A 440 -42.04 -0.39 -36.34
C ALA A 440 -43.47 0.12 -36.05
N GLN A 441 -44.45 -0.27 -36.86
CA GLN A 441 -45.86 0.03 -36.62
C GLN A 441 -46.35 -0.59 -35.31
N ARG A 442 -46.00 -1.85 -35.04
CA ARG A 442 -46.38 -2.51 -33.79
C ARG A 442 -45.74 -1.85 -32.57
N ILE A 443 -44.48 -1.44 -32.66
CA ILE A 443 -43.80 -0.69 -31.61
C ILE A 443 -44.48 0.66 -31.39
N LEU A 444 -44.83 1.38 -32.46
CA LEU A 444 -45.54 2.65 -32.36
C LEU A 444 -46.95 2.49 -31.75
N GLU A 445 -47.67 1.42 -32.09
CA GLU A 445 -48.94 1.05 -31.45
C GLU A 445 -48.75 0.80 -29.95
N ILE A 446 -47.74 0.02 -29.57
CA ILE A 446 -47.42 -0.25 -28.16
C ILE A 446 -47.10 1.06 -27.44
N ILE A 447 -46.28 1.94 -28.02
CA ILE A 447 -45.97 3.25 -27.45
C ILE A 447 -47.24 4.09 -27.28
N ASN A 448 -48.13 4.07 -28.27
CA ASN A 448 -49.38 4.83 -28.20
C ASN A 448 -50.32 4.26 -27.12
N ASN A 449 -50.36 2.94 -26.97
CA ASN A 449 -51.12 2.30 -25.89
C ASN A 449 -50.54 2.61 -24.51
N ILE A 450 -49.22 2.61 -24.35
CA ILE A 450 -48.55 3.02 -23.10
C ILE A 450 -48.88 4.47 -22.75
N LYS A 451 -48.89 5.37 -23.75
CA LYS A 451 -49.30 6.76 -23.53
C LYS A 451 -50.76 6.87 -23.06
N LYS A 452 -51.68 6.18 -23.73
CA LYS A 452 -53.09 6.13 -23.32
C LYS A 452 -53.27 5.58 -21.91
N GLN A 453 -52.58 4.48 -21.58
CA GLN A 453 -52.59 3.91 -20.23
C GLN A 453 -52.09 4.91 -19.19
N LYS A 454 -51.02 5.66 -19.50
CA LYS A 454 -50.51 6.70 -18.61
C LYS A 454 -51.53 7.82 -18.38
N ASP A 455 -52.17 8.29 -19.44
CA ASP A 455 -53.20 9.33 -19.36
C ASP A 455 -54.41 8.83 -18.54
N GLU A 456 -54.81 7.56 -18.70
CA GLU A 456 -55.85 6.92 -17.91
C GLU A 456 -55.45 6.77 -16.43
N ILE A 457 -54.20 6.38 -16.14
CA ILE A 457 -53.68 6.32 -14.78
C ILE A 457 -53.71 7.72 -14.13
N ASP A 458 -53.27 8.75 -14.84
CA ASP A 458 -53.30 10.13 -14.33
C ASP A 458 -54.73 10.59 -14.03
N LYS A 459 -55.71 10.17 -14.86
CA LYS A 459 -57.13 10.38 -14.59
C LYS A 459 -57.61 9.64 -13.34
N VAL A 460 -57.31 8.35 -13.20
CA VAL A 460 -57.67 7.55 -12.01
C VAL A 460 -57.05 8.14 -10.74
N LEU A 461 -55.81 8.65 -10.81
CA LEU A 461 -55.15 9.33 -9.70
C LEU A 461 -55.84 10.65 -9.33
N ALA A 462 -56.31 11.42 -10.32
CA ALA A 462 -57.08 12.63 -10.07
C ALA A 462 -58.42 12.31 -9.37
N ASP A 463 -59.17 11.33 -9.89
CA ASP A 463 -60.43 10.87 -9.32
C ASP A 463 -60.21 10.34 -7.89
N THR A 464 -59.13 9.59 -7.65
CA THR A 464 -58.77 9.09 -6.30
C THR A 464 -58.49 10.24 -5.32
N ARG A 465 -57.80 11.30 -5.77
CA ARG A 465 -57.54 12.49 -4.94
C ARG A 465 -58.82 13.26 -4.65
N GLU A 466 -59.75 13.32 -5.60
CA GLU A 466 -61.05 13.95 -5.42
C GLU A 466 -61.88 13.20 -4.37
N VAL A 467 -62.01 11.88 -4.51
CA VAL A 467 -62.70 11.02 -3.52
C VAL A 467 -62.07 11.17 -2.14
N GLN A 468 -60.73 11.19 -2.03
CA GLN A 468 -60.08 11.39 -0.73
C GLN A 468 -60.40 12.77 -0.12
N LYS A 469 -60.51 13.81 -0.94
CA LYS A 469 -60.87 15.16 -0.49
C LYS A 469 -62.33 15.21 -0.02
N GLU A 470 -63.24 14.54 -0.72
CA GLU A 470 -64.64 14.41 -0.32
C GLU A 470 -64.78 13.66 1.00
N ILE A 471 -64.08 12.53 1.16
CA ILE A 471 -64.02 11.78 2.43
C ILE A 471 -63.58 12.70 3.57
N ASN A 472 -62.45 13.39 3.43
CA ASN A 472 -61.95 14.27 4.48
C ASN A 472 -62.91 15.43 4.79
N THR A 473 -63.58 15.96 3.76
CA THR A 473 -64.56 17.06 3.92
C THR A 473 -65.81 16.58 4.67
N LEU A 474 -66.31 15.38 4.34
CA LEU A 474 -67.45 14.76 5.00
C LEU A 474 -67.13 14.37 6.45
N THR A 475 -65.97 13.75 6.70
CA THR A 475 -65.49 13.44 8.06
C THR A 475 -65.41 14.70 8.93
N GLY A 476 -64.79 15.77 8.43
CA GLY A 476 -64.72 17.03 9.18
C GLY A 476 -66.07 17.74 9.33
N LYS A 477 -67.03 17.53 8.42
CA LYS A 477 -68.42 18.02 8.59
C LYS A 477 -69.14 17.22 9.68
N LEU A 478 -68.98 15.89 9.70
CA LEU A 478 -69.54 14.99 10.70
C LEU A 478 -69.05 15.38 12.10
N GLU A 479 -67.74 15.46 12.32
CA GLU A 479 -67.13 15.82 13.61
C GLU A 479 -67.62 17.18 14.13
N ARG A 480 -67.63 18.21 13.28
CA ARG A 480 -68.13 19.54 13.67
C ARG A 480 -69.62 19.53 14.00
N SER A 481 -70.43 18.83 13.22
CA SER A 481 -71.87 18.72 13.47
C SER A 481 -72.15 17.99 14.78
N PHE A 482 -71.39 16.93 15.07
CA PHE A 482 -71.47 16.20 16.32
C PHE A 482 -71.05 17.07 17.50
N ALA A 483 -69.92 17.77 17.42
CA ALA A 483 -69.44 18.64 18.50
C ALA A 483 -70.45 19.74 18.88
N ILE A 484 -71.16 20.31 17.90
CA ILE A 484 -72.20 21.31 18.15
C ILE A 484 -73.39 20.67 18.87
N VAL A 485 -73.87 19.51 18.39
CA VAL A 485 -75.01 18.82 19.00
C VAL A 485 -74.66 18.32 20.42
N ASP A 486 -73.45 17.80 20.61
CA ASP A 486 -72.92 17.37 21.90
C ASP A 486 -72.89 18.52 22.91
N ASP A 487 -72.30 19.67 22.56
CA ASP A 487 -72.25 20.85 23.43
C ASP A 487 -73.65 21.43 23.74
N MET A 488 -74.55 21.48 22.74
CA MET A 488 -75.93 21.95 22.94
C MET A 488 -76.70 21.05 23.92
N ILE A 489 -76.71 19.74 23.68
CA ILE A 489 -77.46 18.79 24.51
C ILE A 489 -76.81 18.68 25.89
N PHE A 490 -75.48 18.75 26.00
CA PHE A 490 -74.75 18.73 27.26
C PHE A 490 -75.13 19.92 28.16
N ARG A 491 -75.24 21.13 27.60
CA ARG A 491 -75.68 22.32 28.34
C ARG A 491 -77.09 22.15 28.90
N ASP A 492 -78.03 21.67 28.09
CA ASP A 492 -79.43 21.46 28.48
C ASP A 492 -79.61 20.27 29.43
N ALA A 493 -78.73 19.27 29.35
CA ALA A 493 -78.71 18.11 30.25
C ALA A 493 -78.39 18.48 31.71
N ARG A 494 -77.84 19.68 31.96
CA ARG A 494 -77.57 20.15 33.32
C ARG A 494 -78.85 20.49 34.09
N SER A 495 -79.91 20.91 33.39
CA SER A 495 -81.19 21.35 33.97
C SER A 495 -82.34 20.35 33.76
N ASN A 496 -82.36 19.62 32.63
CA ASN A 496 -83.50 18.80 32.24
C ASN A 496 -83.17 17.30 32.19
N ASP A 497 -84.00 16.48 32.85
CA ASP A 497 -83.82 15.02 32.91
C ASP A 497 -84.12 14.33 31.56
N ILE A 498 -84.95 14.97 30.71
CA ILE A 498 -85.16 14.56 29.32
C ILE A 498 -83.88 14.77 28.50
N SER A 499 -83.23 15.92 28.65
CA SER A 499 -81.98 16.24 27.94
C SER A 499 -80.83 15.33 28.39
N LYS A 500 -80.79 14.87 29.65
CA LYS A 500 -79.84 13.83 30.10
C LYS A 500 -80.04 12.49 29.38
N ARG A 501 -81.30 12.08 29.15
CA ARG A 501 -81.61 10.86 28.38
C ARG A 501 -81.25 11.04 26.91
N ALA A 502 -81.53 12.20 26.33
CA ALA A 502 -81.14 12.53 24.96
C ALA A 502 -79.60 12.54 24.79
N TYR A 503 -78.85 13.05 25.76
CA TYR A 503 -77.38 13.03 25.76
C TYR A 503 -76.83 11.60 25.72
N LYS A 504 -77.38 10.70 26.56
CA LYS A 504 -76.99 9.28 26.54
C LYS A 504 -77.28 8.63 25.19
N LEU A 505 -78.43 8.92 24.59
CA LEU A 505 -78.81 8.41 23.26
C LEU A 505 -77.91 8.98 22.14
N LEU A 506 -77.49 10.24 22.25
CA LEU A 506 -76.54 10.85 21.32
C LEU A 506 -75.17 10.17 21.42
N ALA A 507 -74.68 9.93 22.65
CA ALA A 507 -73.41 9.25 22.88
C ALA A 507 -73.43 7.80 22.35
N THR A 508 -74.54 7.07 22.55
CA THR A 508 -74.68 5.72 21.96
C THR A 508 -74.73 5.79 20.44
N LEU A 509 -75.49 6.73 19.85
CA LEU A 509 -75.57 6.89 18.40
C LEU A 509 -74.19 7.17 17.78
N HIS A 510 -73.39 8.03 18.42
CA HIS A 510 -72.03 8.32 17.95
C HIS A 510 -71.10 7.11 18.10
N GLY A 511 -71.23 6.34 19.19
CA GLY A 511 -70.55 5.06 19.36
C GLY A 511 -70.88 4.09 18.22
N ASP A 512 -72.17 3.87 17.98
CA ASP A 512 -72.67 2.96 16.93
C ASP A 512 -72.21 3.41 15.52
N CYS A 513 -72.28 4.72 15.23
CA CYS A 513 -71.79 5.26 13.95
C CYS A 513 -70.28 5.08 13.78
N ASN A 514 -69.48 5.24 14.83
CA ASN A 514 -68.04 5.01 14.77
C ASN A 514 -67.72 3.52 14.58
N GLU A 515 -68.48 2.63 15.22
CA GLU A 515 -68.36 1.19 15.00
C GLU A 515 -68.68 0.83 13.54
N ILE A 516 -69.73 1.40 12.96
CA ILE A 516 -70.06 1.23 11.53
C ILE A 516 -68.90 1.71 10.64
N VAL A 517 -68.31 2.88 10.94
CA VAL A 517 -67.17 3.39 10.17
C VAL A 517 -65.96 2.44 10.27
N SER A 518 -65.65 1.91 11.46
CA SER A 518 -64.58 0.91 11.64
C SER A 518 -64.85 -0.36 10.84
N LEU A 519 -66.06 -0.90 10.94
CA LEU A 519 -66.45 -2.12 10.21
C LEU A 519 -66.36 -1.94 8.69
N VAL A 520 -66.74 -0.78 8.16
CA VAL A 520 -66.61 -0.47 6.73
C VAL A 520 -65.13 -0.40 6.32
N GLN A 521 -64.27 0.20 7.14
CA GLN A 521 -62.83 0.26 6.88
C GLN A 521 -62.17 -1.13 6.93
N GLU A 522 -62.51 -1.93 7.92
CA GLU A 522 -62.05 -3.31 8.08
C GLU A 522 -62.52 -4.17 6.90
N THR A 523 -63.80 -4.08 6.52
CA THR A 523 -64.34 -4.74 5.34
C THR A 523 -63.54 -4.37 4.09
N GLY A 524 -63.23 -3.08 3.90
CA GLY A 524 -62.39 -2.62 2.79
C GLY A 524 -60.94 -3.11 2.85
N ALA A 525 -60.39 -3.39 4.04
CA ALA A 525 -59.08 -4.02 4.19
C ALA A 525 -59.13 -5.51 3.83
N THR A 526 -60.13 -6.24 4.35
CA THR A 526 -60.34 -7.66 4.02
C THR A 526 -60.60 -7.88 2.54
N ILE A 527 -61.39 -7.01 1.88
CA ILE A 527 -61.62 -7.11 0.42
C ILE A 527 -60.29 -6.97 -0.36
N ARG A 528 -59.40 -6.07 0.05
CA ARG A 528 -58.08 -5.92 -0.59
C ARG A 528 -57.21 -7.16 -0.37
N GLU A 529 -57.17 -7.68 0.84
CA GLU A 529 -56.43 -8.90 1.17
C GLU A 529 -56.96 -10.12 0.39
N ILE A 530 -58.29 -10.26 0.27
CA ILE A 530 -58.90 -11.31 -0.57
C ILE A 530 -58.40 -11.17 -2.01
N ARG A 531 -58.43 -9.96 -2.58
CA ARG A 531 -57.98 -9.74 -3.96
C ARG A 531 -56.49 -10.05 -4.14
N ASP A 532 -55.65 -9.68 -3.19
CA ASP A 532 -54.21 -9.96 -3.24
C ASP A 532 -53.94 -11.47 -3.15
N LEU A 533 -54.69 -12.19 -2.33
CA LEU A 533 -54.64 -13.65 -2.25
C LEU A 533 -55.16 -14.32 -3.54
N GLU A 534 -56.22 -13.79 -4.14
CA GLU A 534 -56.73 -14.25 -5.44
C GLU A 534 -55.67 -14.07 -6.54
N GLU A 535 -54.99 -12.92 -6.58
CA GLU A 535 -53.90 -12.65 -7.54
C GLU A 535 -52.71 -13.60 -7.31
N GLN A 536 -52.36 -13.91 -6.05
CA GLN A 536 -51.35 -14.92 -5.73
C GLN A 536 -51.75 -16.32 -6.20
N ILE A 537 -53.02 -16.71 -6.00
CA ILE A 537 -53.56 -17.98 -6.48
C ILE A 537 -53.48 -18.05 -8.01
N GLU A 538 -53.88 -16.99 -8.70
CA GLU A 538 -53.80 -16.92 -10.16
C GLU A 538 -52.35 -17.00 -10.66
N SER A 539 -51.43 -16.30 -10.00
CA SER A 539 -50.00 -16.37 -10.28
C SER A 539 -49.43 -17.77 -10.10
N GLU A 540 -49.69 -18.45 -8.98
CA GLU A 540 -49.24 -19.82 -8.74
C GLU A 540 -49.90 -20.83 -9.71
N SER A 541 -51.18 -20.65 -10.02
CA SER A 541 -51.89 -21.47 -11.00
C SER A 541 -51.27 -21.34 -12.39
N SER A 542 -50.88 -20.13 -12.80
CA SER A 542 -50.26 -19.87 -14.11
C SER A 542 -48.91 -20.58 -14.28
N LYS A 543 -48.20 -20.90 -13.20
CA LYS A 543 -46.89 -21.58 -13.23
C LYS A 543 -46.98 -23.05 -13.65
N ASN A 544 -48.18 -23.62 -13.78
CA ASN A 544 -48.41 -24.99 -14.29
C ASN A 544 -47.51 -26.05 -13.62
N ILE A 545 -47.27 -25.91 -12.30
CA ILE A 545 -46.31 -26.73 -11.56
C ILE A 545 -46.74 -28.21 -11.52
N GLY A 546 -48.05 -28.48 -11.43
CA GLY A 546 -48.60 -29.84 -11.45
C GLY A 546 -48.24 -30.61 -12.75
N PRO A 547 -48.66 -30.13 -13.93
CA PRO A 547 -48.30 -30.75 -15.21
C PRO A 547 -46.78 -30.88 -15.41
N ASN A 548 -46.01 -29.89 -14.97
CA ASN A 548 -44.55 -29.93 -15.05
C ASN A 548 -43.94 -31.01 -14.15
N LEU A 549 -44.43 -31.18 -12.92
CA LEU A 549 -43.99 -32.24 -12.01
C LEU A 549 -44.39 -33.63 -12.51
N GLU A 550 -45.58 -33.78 -13.09
CA GLU A 550 -46.02 -35.03 -13.72
C GLU A 550 -45.09 -35.42 -14.86
N ARG A 551 -44.74 -34.46 -15.73
CA ARG A 551 -43.79 -34.67 -16.82
C ARG A 551 -42.40 -35.05 -16.32
N ILE A 552 -41.86 -34.33 -15.34
CA ILE A 552 -40.55 -34.65 -14.74
C ILE A 552 -40.57 -36.05 -14.10
N THR A 553 -41.66 -36.42 -13.46
CA THR A 553 -41.83 -37.75 -12.84
C THR A 553 -41.89 -38.85 -13.90
N ALA A 554 -42.57 -38.60 -15.02
CA ALA A 554 -42.61 -39.50 -16.16
C ALA A 554 -41.21 -39.68 -16.77
N ASP A 555 -40.48 -38.59 -17.02
CA ASP A 555 -39.11 -38.61 -17.56
C ASP A 555 -38.16 -39.37 -16.63
N LEU A 556 -38.24 -39.15 -15.31
CA LEU A 556 -37.45 -39.89 -14.32
C LEU A 556 -37.75 -41.40 -14.34
N LYS A 557 -39.02 -41.77 -14.49
CA LYS A 557 -39.43 -43.17 -14.58
C LYS A 557 -38.88 -43.81 -15.85
N GLN A 558 -38.90 -43.09 -16.98
CA GLN A 558 -38.31 -43.54 -18.23
C GLN A 558 -36.79 -43.72 -18.09
N MET A 559 -36.08 -42.74 -17.55
CA MET A 559 -34.64 -42.85 -17.32
C MET A 559 -34.28 -44.05 -16.43
N ARG A 560 -35.07 -44.32 -15.37
CA ARG A 560 -34.87 -45.50 -14.52
C ARG A 560 -35.11 -46.81 -15.26
N GLN A 561 -36.07 -46.85 -16.18
CA GLN A 561 -36.33 -48.03 -17.02
C GLN A 561 -35.18 -48.24 -18.02
N GLU A 562 -34.68 -47.18 -18.65
CA GLU A 562 -33.55 -47.23 -19.56
C GLU A 562 -32.26 -47.64 -18.84
N THR A 563 -31.98 -47.11 -17.65
CA THR A 563 -30.80 -47.51 -16.86
C THR A 563 -30.90 -48.97 -16.40
N ALA A 564 -32.08 -49.45 -16.01
CA ALA A 564 -32.33 -50.85 -15.69
C ALA A 564 -32.15 -51.76 -16.94
N ALA A 565 -32.61 -51.34 -18.10
CA ALA A 565 -32.43 -52.06 -19.35
C ALA A 565 -30.96 -52.13 -19.77
N LEU A 566 -30.23 -51.01 -19.67
CA LEU A 566 -28.80 -50.94 -19.98
C LEU A 566 -27.95 -51.77 -19.01
N THR A 567 -28.27 -51.74 -17.72
CA THR A 567 -27.59 -52.60 -16.73
C THR A 567 -27.85 -54.07 -16.96
N ALA A 568 -29.08 -54.46 -17.33
CA ALA A 568 -29.39 -55.84 -17.73
C ALA A 568 -28.63 -56.26 -19.00
N GLN A 569 -28.53 -55.38 -20.01
CA GLN A 569 -27.75 -55.63 -21.22
C GLN A 569 -26.26 -55.77 -20.94
N LEU A 570 -25.70 -54.97 -20.01
CA LEU A 570 -24.32 -55.10 -19.57
C LEU A 570 -24.08 -56.44 -18.86
N HIS A 571 -25.00 -56.86 -17.99
CA HIS A 571 -24.89 -58.15 -17.30
C HIS A 571 -24.90 -59.33 -18.29
N ASN A 572 -25.78 -59.28 -19.29
CA ASN A 572 -25.87 -60.29 -20.35
C ASN A 572 -24.68 -60.29 -21.34
N LYS A 573 -23.84 -59.25 -21.36
CA LYS A 573 -22.61 -59.23 -22.17
C LYS A 573 -21.38 -59.71 -21.41
N ILE A 574 -21.47 -59.82 -20.08
CA ILE A 574 -20.37 -60.21 -19.20
C ILE A 574 -20.46 -61.70 -18.80
N SER A 575 -21.66 -62.30 -18.91
CA SER A 575 -21.85 -63.76 -18.93
C SER A 575 -21.73 -64.29 -20.36
#